data_AF-A0A3G8C9J3-F1
#
_entry.id   AF-A0A3G8C9J3-F1
#
_cell.length_a   1.000
_cell.length_b   1.000
_cell.length_c   1.000
_cell.angle_alpha   90.00
_cell.angle_beta   90.00
_cell.angle_gamma   90.00
#
_symmetry.space_group_name_H-M   'P 1'
#
loop_
_entity.id
_entity.type
_entity.pdbx_description
1 polymer ?
#
loop_
_entity_poly.entity_id
_entity_poly.type
_entity_poly.pdbx_seq_one_letter_code
_entity_poly.pdbx_strand_id
1 'polypeptide(L)'
;MFGSKPLPAYQPGATVGRLFQQTHAIHEAVVESLIGQGHRHMLDKCRHLEHALFGPINRMPDRAAQEKGHQLQAWMHSSRIDEALAALDQESHKHFAVQPDDKTSLHALQQRYEQLTARVERRDALLGRRAAWAAAIAPPSCELDPVTVAVLPPAPLSNQLSGHTLEQAVKHINALEKEIALLDHHIRQEPQPLSHAEEEIFLRQRNAMTESRNAWATGRLKGSSQFKSSVGLAPERKRLEQSLERHKQLAPVELTLHRLERTVETVQRNGLGEKLSAQAVDAARDVLVNLRDAWRNGNLDGSSIEGMNPALLLTPPNNRRIKLELAVIEKAFVQLNAVPRTEQPGIAEERAQFKAVIDSANNMQVKHAAISQLKDRNKQRALVAELNTDLRTIYTDLTNTLALHRLTATQP
;
A
#
# COMPACT_ATOMS: atom_id res chain seq x y z
N MET A 1 -23.41 43.99 63.07
CA MET A 1 -23.25 44.34 64.49
C MET A 1 -22.62 43.15 65.20
N PHE A 2 -21.32 43.21 65.51
CA PHE A 2 -20.68 42.24 66.39
C PHE A 2 -20.70 42.81 67.80
N GLY A 3 -21.39 42.13 68.72
CA GLY A 3 -21.56 42.57 70.11
C GLY A 3 -20.22 42.62 70.85
N SER A 4 -19.99 43.73 71.54
CA SER A 4 -18.84 43.98 72.40
C SER A 4 -18.84 43.04 73.61
N LYS A 5 -18.05 41.97 73.54
CA LYS A 5 -17.57 41.26 74.72
C LYS A 5 -16.29 41.92 75.24
N PRO A 6 -16.03 41.92 76.56
CA PRO A 6 -14.83 42.52 77.13
C PRO A 6 -13.57 41.83 76.58
N LEU A 7 -12.57 42.63 76.20
CA LEU A 7 -11.29 42.15 75.68
C LEU A 7 -10.54 41.37 76.79
N PRO A 8 -10.09 40.13 76.52
CA PRO A 8 -9.22 39.41 77.44
C PRO A 8 -7.84 40.06 77.50
N ALA A 9 -7.12 39.83 78.62
CA ALA A 9 -5.79 40.38 78.88
C ALA A 9 -4.84 40.21 77.68
N TYR A 10 -4.29 41.33 77.22
CA TYR A 10 -3.46 41.42 76.02
C TYR A 10 -2.11 40.72 76.27
N GLN A 11 -1.90 39.55 75.65
CA GLN A 11 -0.59 38.89 75.57
C GLN A 11 -0.04 39.00 74.15
N PRO A 12 0.83 39.99 73.85
CA PRO A 12 1.28 40.30 72.48
C PRO A 12 1.85 39.08 71.74
N GLY A 13 2.64 38.25 72.43
CA GLY A 13 3.26 37.05 71.84
C GLY A 13 2.26 35.94 71.50
N ALA A 14 1.22 35.74 72.31
CA ALA A 14 0.23 34.67 72.10
C ALA A 14 -0.78 35.01 71.00
N THR A 15 -1.05 36.30 70.78
CA THR A 15 -1.92 36.78 69.70
C THR A 15 -1.20 36.74 68.35
N VAL A 16 0.08 37.17 68.31
CA VAL A 16 0.92 37.08 67.11
C VAL A 16 1.18 35.63 66.71
N GLY A 17 1.46 34.74 67.68
CA GLY A 17 1.61 33.30 67.41
C GLY A 17 0.35 32.64 66.84
N ARG A 18 -0.84 33.00 67.35
CA ARG A 18 -2.12 32.52 66.79
C ARG A 18 -2.39 33.05 65.39
N LEU A 19 -2.10 34.33 65.13
CA LEU A 19 -2.20 34.92 63.79
C LEU A 19 -1.26 34.21 62.81
N PHE A 20 -0.03 33.90 63.22
CA PHE A 20 0.93 33.19 62.37
C PHE A 20 0.45 31.77 62.03
N GLN A 21 -0.04 31.01 63.02
CA GLN A 21 -0.63 29.69 62.81
C GLN A 21 -1.87 29.73 61.89
N GLN A 22 -2.77 30.70 62.10
CA GLN A 22 -3.94 30.89 61.23
C GLN A 22 -3.54 31.25 59.80
N THR A 23 -2.55 32.14 59.64
CA THR A 23 -2.05 32.53 58.32
C THR A 23 -1.41 31.33 57.62
N HIS A 24 -0.61 30.52 58.33
CA HIS A 24 0.00 29.32 57.77
C HIS A 24 -1.05 28.29 57.34
N ALA A 25 -2.06 28.02 58.17
CA ALA A 25 -3.15 27.11 57.86
C ALA A 25 -3.99 27.58 56.66
N ILE A 26 -4.26 28.89 56.56
CA ILE A 26 -4.93 29.49 55.40
C ILE A 26 -4.05 29.35 54.16
N HIS A 27 -2.74 29.60 54.28
CA HIS A 27 -1.81 29.48 53.16
C HIS A 27 -1.73 28.05 52.64
N GLU A 28 -1.62 27.06 53.52
CA GLU A 28 -1.67 25.63 53.18
C GLU A 28 -2.99 25.28 52.48
N ALA A 29 -4.13 25.66 53.04
CA ALA A 29 -5.44 25.38 52.45
C ALA A 29 -5.63 26.03 51.06
N VAL A 30 -5.10 27.25 50.85
CA VAL A 30 -5.12 27.92 49.55
C VAL A 30 -4.22 27.21 48.55
N VAL A 31 -3.01 26.83 48.94
CA VAL A 31 -2.07 26.10 48.08
C VAL A 31 -2.63 24.73 47.69
N GLU A 32 -3.19 23.97 48.63
CA GLU A 32 -3.84 22.68 48.36
C GLU A 32 -5.03 22.84 47.40
N SER A 33 -5.85 23.88 47.59
CA SER A 33 -6.98 24.19 46.71
C SER A 33 -6.52 24.52 45.29
N LEU A 34 -5.47 25.34 45.13
CA LEU A 34 -4.91 25.69 43.83
C LEU A 34 -4.31 24.48 43.12
N ILE A 35 -3.56 23.63 43.83
CA ILE A 35 -3.01 22.38 43.29
C ILE A 35 -4.15 21.45 42.85
N GLY A 36 -5.19 21.29 43.67
CA GLY A 36 -6.37 20.46 43.35
C GLY A 36 -7.19 21.00 42.18
N GLN A 37 -7.25 22.32 41.98
CA GLN A 37 -7.86 22.93 40.80
C GLN A 37 -7.02 22.70 39.55
N GLY A 38 -5.70 22.90 39.62
CA GLY A 38 -4.78 22.64 38.52
C GLY A 38 -4.79 21.17 38.08
N HIS A 39 -4.84 20.25 39.05
CA HIS A 39 -4.93 18.82 38.82
C HIS A 39 -6.22 18.44 38.06
N ARG A 40 -7.38 18.89 38.55
CA ARG A 40 -8.68 18.66 37.87
C ARG A 40 -8.71 19.24 36.46
N HIS A 41 -8.23 20.46 36.29
CA HIS A 41 -8.15 21.09 34.97
C HIS A 41 -7.27 20.30 34.00
N MET A 42 -6.13 19.76 34.45
CA MET A 42 -5.29 18.91 33.62
C MET A 42 -5.95 17.56 33.27
N LEU A 43 -6.63 16.93 34.23
CA LEU A 43 -7.43 15.73 33.96
C LEU A 43 -8.49 15.99 32.89
N ASP A 44 -9.23 17.09 33.01
CA ASP A 44 -10.28 17.45 32.06
C ASP A 44 -9.72 17.76 30.67
N LYS A 45 -8.55 18.41 30.59
CA LYS A 45 -7.85 18.62 29.32
C LYS A 45 -7.39 17.32 28.66
N CYS A 46 -6.83 16.39 29.43
CA CYS A 46 -6.46 15.07 28.92
C CYS A 46 -7.69 14.32 28.40
N ARG A 47 -8.80 14.32 29.14
CA ARG A 47 -10.06 13.69 28.72
C ARG A 47 -10.64 14.31 27.45
N HIS A 48 -10.56 15.64 27.30
CA HIS A 48 -10.98 16.32 26.07
C HIS A 48 -10.13 15.91 24.87
N LEU A 49 -8.80 15.87 25.01
CA LEU A 49 -7.92 15.44 23.93
C LEU A 49 -8.12 13.96 23.57
N GLU A 50 -8.38 13.09 24.55
CA GLU A 50 -8.74 11.70 24.29
C GLU A 50 -10.06 11.59 23.53
N HIS A 51 -11.07 12.39 23.88
CA HIS A 51 -12.32 12.48 23.12
C HIS A 51 -12.09 12.95 21.68
N ALA A 52 -11.18 13.91 21.46
CA ALA A 52 -10.83 14.35 20.12
C ALA A 52 -10.08 13.27 19.32
N LEU A 53 -9.13 12.59 19.97
CA LEU A 53 -8.30 11.55 19.36
C LEU A 53 -9.12 10.31 18.96
N PHE A 54 -10.01 9.87 19.85
CA PHE A 54 -10.85 8.68 19.64
C PHE A 54 -12.25 9.01 19.09
N GLY A 55 -12.52 10.29 18.87
CA GLY A 55 -13.78 10.76 18.30
C GLY A 55 -13.96 10.25 16.86
N PRO A 56 -15.22 10.02 16.43
CA PRO A 56 -15.49 9.60 15.05
C PRO A 56 -14.97 10.66 14.08
N ILE A 57 -14.44 10.21 12.93
CA ILE A 57 -14.06 11.10 11.84
C ILE A 57 -15.34 11.77 11.34
N ASN A 58 -15.54 13.05 11.68
CA ASN A 58 -16.65 13.83 11.14
C ASN A 58 -16.54 13.82 9.62
N ARG A 59 -17.67 13.53 8.95
CA ARG A 59 -17.78 13.25 7.51
C ARG A 59 -16.73 13.98 6.69
N MET A 60 -15.81 13.20 6.13
CA MET A 60 -14.89 13.66 5.09
C MET A 60 -15.71 14.35 3.99
N PRO A 61 -15.22 15.46 3.42
CA PRO A 61 -15.92 16.12 2.33
C PRO A 61 -16.17 15.13 1.19
N ASP A 62 -17.35 15.22 0.58
CA ASP A 62 -17.71 14.38 -0.56
C ASP A 62 -16.62 14.51 -1.64
N ARG A 63 -16.24 13.37 -2.24
CA ARG A 63 -15.25 13.34 -3.31
C ARG A 63 -15.68 14.29 -4.42
N ALA A 64 -14.88 15.33 -4.67
CA ALA A 64 -15.08 16.18 -5.82
C ALA A 64 -14.85 15.36 -7.10
N ALA A 65 -15.43 15.79 -8.23
CA ALA A 65 -15.10 15.21 -9.51
C ALA A 65 -13.61 15.48 -9.81
N GLN A 66 -12.79 14.45 -9.68
CA GLN A 66 -11.35 14.53 -9.89
C GLN A 66 -11.03 14.44 -11.38
N GLU A 67 -10.05 15.21 -11.84
CA GLU A 67 -9.51 15.09 -13.19
C GLU A 67 -9.10 13.64 -13.47
N LYS A 68 -9.35 13.14 -14.70
CA LYS A 68 -9.08 11.73 -15.07
C LYS A 68 -7.64 11.29 -14.78
N GLY A 69 -6.68 12.22 -14.78
CA GLY A 69 -5.27 11.93 -14.44
C GLY A 69 -4.98 11.79 -12.95
N HIS A 70 -5.78 12.44 -12.08
CA HIS A 70 -5.58 12.52 -10.62
C HIS A 70 -6.25 11.35 -9.87
N GLN A 71 -7.28 10.75 -10.44
CA GLN A 71 -8.12 9.77 -9.74
C GLN A 71 -7.36 8.57 -9.15
N LEU A 72 -6.41 7.99 -9.88
CA LEU A 72 -5.61 6.87 -9.37
C LEU A 72 -4.71 7.34 -8.22
N GLN A 73 -4.04 8.47 -8.40
CA GLN A 73 -3.13 9.03 -7.39
C GLN A 73 -3.89 9.37 -6.10
N ALA A 74 -5.00 10.09 -6.21
CA ALA A 74 -5.89 10.35 -5.09
C ALA A 74 -6.34 9.08 -4.37
N TRP A 75 -6.70 8.03 -5.13
CA TRP A 75 -7.12 6.76 -4.55
C TRP A 75 -5.99 6.07 -3.78
N MET A 76 -4.78 5.96 -4.35
CA MET A 76 -3.63 5.31 -3.70
C MET A 76 -3.20 6.05 -2.44
N HIS A 77 -3.03 7.39 -2.52
CA HIS A 77 -2.66 8.21 -1.37
C HIS A 77 -3.75 8.16 -0.28
N SER A 78 -5.03 8.25 -0.66
CA SER A 78 -6.13 8.16 0.33
C SER A 78 -6.15 6.80 1.03
N SER A 79 -5.99 5.69 0.29
CA SER A 79 -6.00 4.34 0.87
C SER A 79 -4.88 4.16 1.90
N ARG A 80 -3.66 4.61 1.59
CA ARG A 80 -2.52 4.50 2.51
C ARG A 80 -2.63 5.45 3.69
N ILE A 81 -3.15 6.66 3.49
CA ILE A 81 -3.43 7.58 4.61
C ILE A 81 -4.51 6.98 5.52
N ASP A 82 -5.54 6.33 4.98
CA ASP A 82 -6.57 5.64 5.76
C ASP A 82 -5.98 4.50 6.61
N GLU A 83 -5.03 3.73 6.07
CA GLU A 83 -4.31 2.73 6.86
C GLU A 83 -3.39 3.33 7.92
N ALA A 84 -2.67 4.41 7.60
CA ALA A 84 -1.83 5.12 8.56
C ALA A 84 -2.67 5.72 9.71
N LEU A 85 -3.86 6.22 9.41
CA LEU A 85 -4.85 6.66 10.40
C LEU A 85 -5.30 5.47 11.27
N ALA A 86 -5.66 4.34 10.66
CA ALA A 86 -6.08 3.15 11.42
C ALA A 86 -4.98 2.61 12.35
N ALA A 87 -3.73 2.60 11.87
CA ALA A 87 -2.57 2.22 12.68
C ALA A 87 -2.33 3.20 13.83
N LEU A 88 -2.38 4.51 13.55
CA LEU A 88 -2.25 5.56 14.57
C LEU A 88 -3.35 5.45 15.63
N ASP A 89 -4.59 5.24 15.22
CA ASP A 89 -5.72 5.06 16.12
C ASP A 89 -5.49 3.80 16.97
N GLN A 90 -5.11 2.67 16.37
CA GLN A 90 -4.86 1.42 17.12
C GLN A 90 -3.71 1.57 18.14
N GLU A 91 -2.61 2.21 17.77
CA GLU A 91 -1.49 2.51 18.66
C GLU A 91 -1.91 3.45 19.79
N SER A 92 -2.70 4.47 19.47
CA SER A 92 -3.22 5.43 20.45
C SER A 92 -4.13 4.76 21.47
N HIS A 93 -5.02 3.86 21.04
CA HIS A 93 -5.88 3.09 21.94
C HIS A 93 -5.07 2.21 22.89
N LYS A 94 -4.00 1.56 22.39
CA LYS A 94 -3.10 0.75 23.24
C LYS A 94 -2.35 1.61 24.24
N HIS A 95 -1.82 2.75 23.79
CA HIS A 95 -0.96 3.61 24.61
C HIS A 95 -1.73 4.35 25.70
N PHE A 96 -3.00 4.68 25.46
CA PHE A 96 -3.86 5.40 26.40
C PHE A 96 -4.95 4.52 27.03
N ALA A 97 -4.80 3.19 26.96
CA ALA A 97 -5.78 2.23 27.47
C ALA A 97 -6.11 2.42 28.96
N VAL A 98 -5.15 2.89 29.75
CA VAL A 98 -5.35 3.22 31.16
C VAL A 98 -5.73 4.68 31.30
N GLN A 99 -6.91 4.91 31.87
CA GLN A 99 -7.44 6.24 32.18
C GLN A 99 -6.75 6.82 33.43
N PRO A 100 -6.36 8.10 33.41
CA PRO A 100 -5.84 8.75 34.61
C PRO A 100 -6.97 8.99 35.62
N ASP A 101 -6.63 8.87 36.90
CA ASP A 101 -7.51 9.10 38.04
C ASP A 101 -7.00 10.26 38.93
N ASP A 102 -7.76 10.60 39.97
CA ASP A 102 -7.42 11.69 40.89
C ASP A 102 -6.14 11.42 41.73
N LYS A 103 -5.56 10.22 41.63
CA LYS A 103 -4.31 9.83 42.31
C LYS A 103 -3.11 9.92 41.38
N THR A 104 -3.32 10.15 40.09
CA THR A 104 -2.26 10.29 39.10
C THR A 104 -1.44 11.55 39.40
N SER A 105 -0.12 11.52 39.29
CA SER A 105 0.68 12.72 39.62
C SER A 105 0.47 13.82 38.56
N LEU A 106 0.55 15.09 38.96
CA LEU A 106 0.43 16.22 38.03
C LEU A 106 1.49 16.19 36.93
N HIS A 107 2.71 15.72 37.25
CA HIS A 107 3.77 15.51 36.27
C HIS A 107 3.40 14.44 35.24
N ALA A 108 2.83 13.31 35.67
CA ALA A 108 2.37 12.26 34.76
C ALA A 108 1.21 12.73 33.87
N LEU A 109 0.30 13.56 34.40
CA LEU A 109 -0.75 14.19 33.60
C LEU A 109 -0.20 15.15 32.55
N GLN A 110 0.82 15.93 32.89
CA GLN A 110 1.46 16.85 31.95
C GLN A 110 2.15 16.08 30.80
N GLN A 111 2.91 15.03 31.12
CA GLN A 111 3.50 14.16 30.10
C GLN A 111 2.42 13.50 29.21
N ARG A 112 1.33 13.02 29.81
CA ARG A 112 0.21 12.45 29.05
C ARG A 112 -0.43 13.49 28.14
N TYR A 113 -0.63 14.71 28.62
CA TYR A 113 -1.18 15.82 27.84
C TYR A 113 -0.32 16.14 26.61
N GLU A 114 1.00 16.23 26.76
CA GLU A 114 1.93 16.46 25.65
C GLU A 114 1.84 15.34 24.61
N GLN A 115 1.82 14.08 25.05
CA GLN A 115 1.70 12.92 24.16
C GLN A 115 0.35 12.87 23.43
N LEU A 116 -0.75 13.20 24.13
CA LEU A 116 -2.08 13.29 23.52
C LEU A 116 -2.12 14.41 22.47
N THR A 117 -1.57 15.58 22.81
CA THR A 117 -1.53 16.74 21.90
C THR A 117 -0.79 16.39 20.61
N ALA A 118 0.42 15.83 20.70
CA ALA A 118 1.20 15.44 19.52
C ALA A 118 0.49 14.40 18.65
N ARG A 119 -0.27 13.47 19.26
CA ARG A 119 -1.04 12.47 18.51
C ARG A 119 -2.29 13.05 17.85
N VAL A 120 -3.00 13.95 18.52
CA VAL A 120 -4.13 14.69 17.92
C VAL A 120 -3.64 15.50 16.73
N GLU A 121 -2.55 16.25 16.88
CA GLU A 121 -1.94 17.01 15.77
C GLU A 121 -1.55 16.11 14.59
N ARG A 122 -0.93 14.95 14.86
CA ARG A 122 -0.58 13.99 13.81
C ARG A 122 -1.80 13.42 13.12
N ARG A 123 -2.86 13.09 13.88
CA ARG A 123 -4.13 12.61 13.33
C ARG A 123 -4.78 13.67 12.45
N ASP A 124 -4.86 14.90 12.92
CA ASP A 124 -5.44 16.03 12.17
C ASP A 124 -4.63 16.33 10.90
N ALA A 125 -3.30 16.24 10.95
CA ALA A 125 -2.44 16.39 9.78
C ALA A 125 -2.72 15.31 8.73
N LEU A 126 -2.87 14.04 9.13
CA LEU A 126 -3.25 12.95 8.22
C LEU A 126 -4.66 13.14 7.64
N LEU A 127 -5.64 13.54 8.45
CA LEU A 127 -7.00 13.84 7.99
C LEU A 127 -7.01 15.00 6.98
N GLY A 128 -6.28 16.08 7.28
CA GLY A 128 -6.11 17.22 6.38
C GLY A 128 -5.43 16.83 5.08
N ARG A 129 -4.39 15.98 5.16
CA ARG A 129 -3.69 15.48 3.96
C ARG A 129 -4.59 14.60 3.11
N ARG A 130 -5.40 13.73 3.73
CA ARG A 130 -6.40 12.92 3.03
C ARG A 130 -7.43 13.79 2.31
N ALA A 131 -7.93 14.84 2.96
CA ALA A 131 -8.86 15.78 2.36
C ALA A 131 -8.25 16.52 1.16
N ALA A 132 -6.96 16.87 1.24
CA ALA A 132 -6.24 17.47 0.12
C ALA A 132 -6.17 16.53 -1.10
N TRP A 133 -5.92 15.23 -0.89
CA TRP A 133 -5.95 14.23 -1.97
C TRP A 133 -7.36 13.96 -2.52
N ALA A 134 -8.41 14.16 -1.71
CA ALA A 134 -9.80 14.05 -2.15
C ALA A 134 -10.28 15.25 -2.99
N ALA A 135 -9.52 16.35 -3.04
CA ALA A 135 -9.84 17.52 -3.85
C ALA A 135 -9.78 17.21 -5.36
N ALA A 136 -10.32 18.12 -6.17
CA ALA A 136 -10.41 17.96 -7.63
C ALA A 136 -9.04 17.91 -8.33
N ILE A 137 -8.04 18.58 -7.75
CA ILE A 137 -6.69 18.73 -8.29
C ILE A 137 -5.69 18.11 -7.32
N ALA A 138 -4.61 17.53 -7.85
CA ALA A 138 -3.53 16.97 -7.05
C ALA A 138 -2.87 18.05 -6.16
N PRO A 139 -2.75 17.81 -4.85
CA PRO A 139 -2.04 18.72 -3.96
C PRO A 139 -0.51 18.67 -4.24
N PRO A 140 0.24 19.72 -3.87
CA PRO A 140 1.70 19.67 -3.93
C PRO A 140 2.24 18.56 -3.02
N SER A 141 3.40 17.99 -3.39
CA SER A 141 4.05 16.93 -2.61
C SER A 141 4.34 17.38 -1.19
N CYS A 142 4.20 16.45 -0.24
CA CYS A 142 4.38 16.68 1.18
C CYS A 142 5.07 15.48 1.82
N GLU A 143 5.79 15.68 2.92
CA GLU A 143 6.43 14.60 3.69
C GLU A 143 5.41 13.58 4.25
N LEU A 144 4.14 13.99 4.37
CA LEU A 144 3.03 13.12 4.78
C LEU A 144 2.51 12.23 3.64
N ASP A 145 3.03 12.38 2.41
CA ASP A 145 2.60 11.55 1.29
C ASP A 145 3.20 10.15 1.37
N PRO A 146 2.35 9.11 1.43
CA PRO A 146 2.84 7.75 1.57
C PRO A 146 3.30 7.16 0.23
N VAL A 147 3.15 7.87 -0.88
CA VAL A 147 3.50 7.44 -2.24
C VAL A 147 4.40 8.50 -2.85
N THR A 148 5.58 8.07 -3.32
CA THR A 148 6.63 8.97 -3.85
C THR A 148 6.77 8.91 -5.37
N VAL A 149 6.17 7.92 -6.03
CA VAL A 149 6.23 7.78 -7.49
C VAL A 149 5.10 8.57 -8.13
N ALA A 150 5.46 9.57 -8.93
CA ALA A 150 4.49 10.42 -9.61
C ALA A 150 3.79 9.69 -10.77
N VAL A 151 2.47 9.82 -10.81
CA VAL A 151 1.64 9.40 -11.95
C VAL A 151 1.77 10.44 -13.05
N LEU A 152 2.18 10.03 -14.27
CA LEU A 152 2.31 10.98 -15.38
C LEU A 152 0.95 11.58 -15.76
N PRO A 153 0.79 12.90 -15.89
CA PRO A 153 -0.47 13.50 -16.31
C PRO A 153 -0.70 13.33 -17.83
N PRO A 154 -1.96 13.21 -18.28
CA PRO A 154 -2.28 13.22 -19.70
C PRO A 154 -2.08 14.62 -20.29
N ALA A 155 -1.31 14.73 -21.38
CA ALA A 155 -1.07 15.99 -22.09
C ALA A 155 -2.31 16.40 -22.91
N PRO A 156 -2.58 17.70 -23.11
CA PRO A 156 -3.64 18.14 -24.02
C PRO A 156 -3.33 17.72 -25.47
N LEU A 157 -4.40 17.57 -26.28
CA LEU A 157 -4.27 17.39 -27.72
C LEU A 157 -3.64 18.63 -28.35
N SER A 158 -2.60 18.46 -29.17
CA SER A 158 -1.92 19.55 -29.86
C SER A 158 -2.81 20.17 -30.93
N ASN A 159 -2.92 21.49 -30.93
CA ASN A 159 -3.64 22.27 -31.95
C ASN A 159 -3.00 22.16 -33.35
N GLN A 160 -1.80 21.55 -33.45
CA GLN A 160 -1.10 21.32 -34.71
C GLN A 160 -1.54 20.04 -35.43
N LEU A 161 -2.34 19.18 -34.79
CA LEU A 161 -2.90 17.98 -35.39
C LEU A 161 -4.16 18.34 -36.21
N SER A 162 -4.19 17.97 -37.48
CA SER A 162 -5.30 18.27 -38.39
C SER A 162 -5.63 17.14 -39.36
N GLY A 163 -6.88 17.08 -39.80
CA GLY A 163 -7.38 16.09 -40.77
C GLY A 163 -7.11 14.65 -40.33
N HIS A 164 -6.63 13.83 -41.26
CA HIS A 164 -6.36 12.40 -41.02
C HIS A 164 -5.38 12.13 -39.87
N THR A 165 -4.42 13.03 -39.62
CA THR A 165 -3.45 12.85 -38.51
C THR A 165 -4.12 12.98 -37.14
N LEU A 166 -5.12 13.86 -37.03
CA LEU A 166 -5.90 14.02 -35.81
C LEU A 166 -6.80 12.80 -35.57
N GLU A 167 -7.50 12.33 -36.59
CA GLU A 167 -8.35 11.13 -36.51
C GLU A 167 -7.56 9.90 -36.05
N GLN A 168 -6.38 9.70 -36.62
CA GLN A 168 -5.50 8.59 -36.23
C GLN A 168 -4.97 8.74 -34.81
N ALA A 169 -4.51 9.94 -34.42
CA ALA A 169 -4.06 10.20 -33.06
C ALA A 169 -5.17 9.94 -32.04
N VAL A 170 -6.39 10.42 -32.29
CA VAL A 170 -7.56 10.18 -31.44
C VAL A 170 -7.87 8.69 -31.32
N LYS A 171 -7.79 7.91 -32.40
CA LYS A 171 -7.98 6.45 -32.35
C LYS A 171 -6.98 5.77 -31.41
N HIS A 172 -5.69 6.10 -31.52
CA HIS A 172 -4.66 5.52 -30.65
C HIS A 172 -4.77 6.01 -29.20
N ILE A 173 -5.09 7.29 -29.00
CA ILE A 173 -5.34 7.86 -27.67
C ILE A 173 -6.51 7.15 -26.99
N ASN A 174 -7.64 6.96 -27.68
CA ASN A 174 -8.80 6.27 -27.12
C ASN A 174 -8.50 4.81 -26.76
N ALA A 175 -7.71 4.10 -27.57
CA ALA A 175 -7.29 2.74 -27.26
C ALA A 175 -6.42 2.69 -25.99
N LEU A 176 -5.42 3.58 -25.90
CA LEU A 176 -4.53 3.67 -24.72
C LEU A 176 -5.28 4.14 -23.48
N GLU A 177 -6.22 5.09 -23.60
CA GLU A 177 -7.06 5.52 -22.48
C GLU A 177 -7.94 4.38 -21.95
N LYS A 178 -8.44 3.51 -22.83
CA LYS A 178 -9.17 2.30 -22.42
C LYS A 178 -8.26 1.31 -21.68
N GLU A 179 -7.05 1.07 -22.17
CA GLU A 179 -6.08 0.20 -21.49
C GLU A 179 -5.65 0.75 -20.13
N ILE A 180 -5.38 2.06 -20.04
CA ILE A 180 -5.06 2.73 -18.78
C ILE A 180 -6.24 2.59 -17.81
N ALA A 181 -7.48 2.80 -18.26
CA ALA A 181 -8.65 2.64 -17.39
C ALA A 181 -8.83 1.21 -16.88
N LEU A 182 -8.52 0.19 -17.70
CA LEU A 182 -8.52 -1.21 -17.28
C LEU A 182 -7.43 -1.49 -16.25
N LEU A 183 -6.23 -0.96 -16.45
CA LEU A 183 -5.12 -1.09 -15.50
C LEU A 183 -5.44 -0.36 -14.18
N ASP A 184 -5.94 0.87 -14.25
CA ASP A 184 -6.37 1.64 -13.06
C ASP A 184 -7.47 0.89 -12.30
N HIS A 185 -8.40 0.24 -13.01
CA HIS A 185 -9.44 -0.59 -12.39
C HIS A 185 -8.84 -1.83 -11.71
N HIS A 186 -7.91 -2.51 -12.37
CA HIS A 186 -7.21 -3.67 -11.82
C HIS A 186 -6.42 -3.30 -10.56
N ILE A 187 -5.61 -2.24 -10.58
CA ILE A 187 -4.89 -1.72 -9.41
C ILE A 187 -5.84 -1.45 -8.24
N ARG A 188 -7.05 -0.94 -8.52
CA ARG A 188 -8.07 -0.68 -7.50
C ARG A 188 -8.70 -1.93 -6.89
N GLN A 189 -8.60 -3.07 -7.56
CA GLN A 189 -9.09 -4.37 -7.07
C GLN A 189 -8.02 -5.12 -6.25
N GLU A 190 -6.75 -4.72 -6.33
CA GLU A 190 -5.67 -5.36 -5.60
C GLU A 190 -5.85 -5.23 -4.08
N PRO A 191 -5.53 -6.30 -3.32
CA PRO A 191 -5.63 -6.28 -1.87
C PRO A 191 -4.68 -5.23 -1.27
N GLN A 192 -5.22 -4.37 -0.41
CA GLN A 192 -4.46 -3.30 0.25
C GLN A 192 -3.92 -3.73 1.62
N PRO A 193 -2.74 -3.23 2.04
CA PRO A 193 -1.88 -2.31 1.29
C PRO A 193 -1.06 -2.99 0.20
N LEU A 194 -0.99 -2.33 -0.95
CA LEU A 194 0.07 -2.59 -1.93
C LEU A 194 1.42 -2.28 -1.31
N SER A 195 2.37 -3.22 -1.45
CA SER A 195 3.76 -2.92 -1.13
C SER A 195 4.31 -1.85 -2.07
N HIS A 196 5.36 -1.15 -1.63
CA HIS A 196 6.02 -0.11 -2.45
C HIS A 196 6.54 -0.68 -3.78
N ALA A 197 7.00 -1.93 -3.80
CA ALA A 197 7.48 -2.59 -5.01
C ALA A 197 6.34 -2.86 -6.00
N GLU A 198 5.20 -3.39 -5.54
CA GLU A 198 4.03 -3.63 -6.40
C GLU A 198 3.51 -2.33 -7.01
N GLU A 199 3.41 -1.30 -6.20
CA GLU A 199 3.03 0.04 -6.64
C GLU A 199 3.97 0.59 -7.71
N GLU A 200 5.29 0.51 -7.50
CA GLU A 200 6.26 0.99 -8.48
C GLU A 200 6.14 0.24 -9.82
N ILE A 201 5.89 -1.08 -9.79
CA ILE A 201 5.68 -1.89 -10.99
C ILE A 201 4.44 -1.42 -11.75
N PHE A 202 3.29 -1.30 -11.07
CA PHE A 202 2.05 -0.82 -11.67
C PHE A 202 2.18 0.60 -12.24
N LEU A 203 2.83 1.49 -11.50
CA LEU A 203 3.02 2.87 -11.91
C LEU A 203 3.97 3.01 -13.10
N ARG A 204 5.04 2.21 -13.18
CA ARG A 204 5.91 2.18 -14.36
C ARG A 204 5.13 1.74 -15.61
N GLN A 205 4.32 0.68 -15.50
CA GLN A 205 3.48 0.21 -16.61
C GLN A 205 2.48 1.27 -17.07
N ARG A 206 1.75 1.87 -16.12
CA ARG A 206 0.77 2.92 -16.38
C ARG A 206 1.42 4.17 -16.98
N ASN A 207 2.60 4.56 -16.49
CA ASN A 207 3.36 5.69 -17.00
C ASN A 207 3.86 5.44 -18.43
N ALA A 208 4.32 4.23 -18.77
CA ALA A 208 4.68 3.88 -20.15
C ALA A 208 3.49 3.99 -21.12
N MET A 209 2.30 3.54 -20.72
CA MET A 209 1.06 3.73 -21.50
C MET A 209 0.74 5.21 -21.69
N THR A 210 0.89 6.00 -20.63
CA THR A 210 0.59 7.44 -20.64
C THR A 210 1.60 8.22 -21.49
N GLU A 211 2.88 7.84 -21.46
CA GLU A 211 3.91 8.44 -22.30
C GLU A 211 3.61 8.20 -23.79
N SER A 212 3.26 6.97 -24.16
CA SER A 212 2.84 6.63 -25.52
C SER A 212 1.59 7.43 -25.94
N ARG A 213 0.59 7.54 -25.05
CA ARG A 213 -0.62 8.34 -25.27
C ARG A 213 -0.30 9.82 -25.46
N ASN A 214 0.61 10.36 -24.65
CA ASN A 214 1.06 11.75 -24.73
C ASN A 214 1.86 12.01 -26.00
N ALA A 215 2.63 11.05 -26.49
CA ALA A 215 3.36 11.17 -27.75
C ALA A 215 2.41 11.25 -28.96
N TRP A 216 1.28 10.53 -28.95
CA TRP A 216 0.20 10.72 -29.92
C TRP A 216 -0.51 12.07 -29.76
N ALA A 217 -0.88 12.45 -28.53
CA ALA A 217 -1.61 13.69 -28.25
C ALA A 217 -0.82 14.95 -28.65
N THR A 218 0.50 14.94 -28.44
CA THR A 218 1.38 16.07 -28.78
C THR A 218 1.80 16.10 -30.26
N GLY A 219 1.48 15.05 -31.03
CA GLY A 219 1.90 14.91 -32.43
C GLY A 219 3.38 14.57 -32.61
N ARG A 220 4.07 14.11 -31.55
CA ARG A 220 5.40 13.48 -31.66
C ARG A 220 5.33 12.20 -32.50
N LEU A 221 4.22 11.48 -32.42
CA LEU A 221 3.90 10.37 -33.32
C LEU A 221 2.99 10.87 -34.45
N LYS A 222 3.47 10.74 -35.71
CA LYS A 222 2.72 11.11 -36.92
C LYS A 222 2.43 9.88 -37.79
N GLY A 223 1.28 9.89 -38.46
CA GLY A 223 0.76 8.77 -39.23
C GLY A 223 1.44 8.53 -40.58
N SER A 224 2.16 7.41 -40.70
CA SER A 224 2.17 6.38 -41.76
C SER A 224 3.33 5.42 -41.40
N SER A 225 3.32 4.11 -41.55
CA SER A 225 2.55 3.20 -42.40
C SER A 225 1.79 2.15 -41.57
N GLN A 226 0.80 1.56 -42.22
CA GLN A 226 0.08 0.39 -41.79
C GLN A 226 1.05 -0.76 -41.46
N PHE A 227 0.60 -1.63 -40.56
CA PHE A 227 1.22 -2.89 -40.13
C PHE A 227 1.54 -3.90 -41.25
N LYS A 228 1.48 -3.49 -42.52
CA LYS A 228 1.70 -4.33 -43.69
C LYS A 228 3.03 -3.96 -44.35
N SER A 229 4.01 -4.83 -44.12
CA SER A 229 5.08 -5.18 -45.06
C SER A 229 6.14 -4.13 -45.47
N SER A 230 6.53 -3.14 -44.66
CA SER A 230 7.72 -2.35 -45.04
C SER A 230 8.61 -1.95 -43.87
N VAL A 231 9.90 -2.23 -44.07
CA VAL A 231 11.08 -1.58 -43.49
C VAL A 231 10.78 -0.21 -42.87
N GLY A 232 10.96 -0.12 -41.54
CA GLY A 232 11.21 1.13 -40.82
C GLY A 232 10.00 1.82 -40.17
N LEU A 233 9.70 1.48 -38.91
CA LEU A 233 9.05 2.44 -38.00
C LEU A 233 10.02 3.61 -37.75
N ALA A 234 9.51 4.84 -37.64
CA ALA A 234 10.32 5.97 -37.17
C ALA A 234 10.98 5.62 -35.82
N PRO A 235 12.26 5.97 -35.58
CA PRO A 235 13.00 5.52 -34.39
C PRO A 235 12.29 5.82 -33.06
N GLU A 236 11.66 6.99 -32.93
CA GLU A 236 10.93 7.39 -31.73
C GLU A 236 9.64 6.57 -31.52
N ARG A 237 8.87 6.34 -32.60
CA ARG A 237 7.67 5.49 -32.56
C ARG A 237 8.01 4.08 -32.16
N LYS A 238 9.04 3.51 -32.79
CA LYS A 238 9.52 2.16 -32.49
C LYS A 238 9.97 2.05 -31.04
N ARG A 239 10.74 3.02 -30.55
CA ARG A 239 11.22 3.05 -29.16
C ARG A 239 10.05 3.08 -28.17
N LEU A 240 9.05 3.93 -28.39
CA LEU A 240 7.89 4.04 -27.49
C LEU A 240 6.99 2.79 -27.53
N GLU A 241 6.72 2.25 -28.72
CA GLU A 241 5.92 1.02 -28.86
C GLU A 241 6.63 -0.19 -28.22
N GLN A 242 7.95 -0.33 -28.42
CA GLN A 242 8.74 -1.40 -27.79
C GLN A 242 8.84 -1.21 -26.27
N SER A 243 9.06 0.02 -25.80
CA SER A 243 9.10 0.31 -24.37
C SER A 243 7.76 -0.01 -23.70
N LEU A 244 6.65 0.37 -24.34
CA LEU A 244 5.31 0.04 -23.87
C LEU A 244 5.10 -1.47 -23.79
N GLU A 245 5.41 -2.20 -24.87
CA GLU A 245 5.25 -3.65 -24.89
C GLU A 245 6.12 -4.33 -23.84
N ARG A 246 7.37 -3.89 -23.69
CA ARG A 246 8.28 -4.39 -22.66
C ARG A 246 7.70 -4.18 -21.26
N HIS A 247 7.20 -2.99 -20.95
CA HIS A 247 6.59 -2.73 -19.64
C HIS A 247 5.31 -3.55 -19.41
N LYS A 248 4.52 -3.82 -20.45
CA LYS A 248 3.36 -4.72 -20.36
C LYS A 248 3.75 -6.16 -20.05
N GLN A 249 4.79 -6.69 -20.68
CA GLN A 249 5.25 -8.06 -20.48
C GLN A 249 6.07 -8.24 -19.20
N LEU A 250 6.82 -7.20 -18.80
CA LEU A 250 7.68 -7.23 -17.61
C LEU A 250 6.88 -7.10 -16.32
N ALA A 251 5.82 -6.28 -16.29
CA ALA A 251 5.07 -5.99 -15.06
C ALA A 251 4.49 -7.25 -14.39
N PRO A 252 3.81 -8.19 -15.09
CA PRO A 252 3.35 -9.43 -14.49
C PRO A 252 4.49 -10.25 -13.88
N VAL A 253 5.61 -10.38 -14.60
CA VAL A 253 6.78 -11.16 -14.15
C VAL A 253 7.41 -10.56 -12.90
N GLU A 254 7.59 -9.23 -12.86
CA GLU A 254 8.11 -8.52 -11.68
C GLU A 254 7.16 -8.64 -10.48
N LEU A 255 5.85 -8.52 -10.73
CA LEU A 255 4.81 -8.65 -9.70
C LEU A 255 4.84 -10.05 -9.06
N THR A 256 4.83 -11.09 -9.88
CA THR A 256 4.87 -12.47 -9.39
C THR A 256 6.19 -12.79 -8.69
N LEU A 257 7.32 -12.30 -9.18
CA LEU A 257 8.61 -12.48 -8.48
C LEU A 257 8.57 -11.83 -7.09
N HIS A 258 8.08 -10.60 -6.99
CA HIS A 258 7.96 -9.91 -5.71
C HIS A 258 7.04 -10.65 -4.73
N ARG A 259 5.86 -11.10 -5.20
CA ARG A 259 4.91 -11.85 -4.38
C ARG A 259 5.45 -13.22 -3.96
N LEU A 260 6.22 -13.88 -4.82
CA LEU A 260 6.94 -15.10 -4.50
C LEU A 260 7.93 -14.86 -3.35
N GLU A 261 8.78 -13.84 -3.47
CA GLU A 261 9.77 -13.47 -2.44
C GLU A 261 9.10 -13.16 -1.10
N ARG A 262 8.07 -12.30 -1.10
CA ARG A 262 7.31 -11.96 0.11
C ARG A 262 6.66 -13.17 0.77
N THR A 263 6.13 -14.09 -0.04
CA THR A 263 5.52 -15.34 0.45
C THR A 263 6.57 -16.24 1.10
N VAL A 264 7.72 -16.42 0.46
CA VAL A 264 8.84 -17.21 1.00
C VAL A 264 9.34 -16.63 2.32
N GLU A 265 9.59 -15.32 2.37
CA GLU A 265 10.00 -14.65 3.61
C GLU A 265 8.97 -14.83 4.73
N THR A 266 7.69 -14.68 4.42
CA THR A 266 6.61 -14.84 5.40
C THR A 266 6.52 -16.27 5.91
N VAL A 267 6.73 -17.27 5.05
CA VAL A 267 6.77 -18.68 5.45
C VAL A 267 7.99 -18.97 6.34
N GLN A 268 9.17 -18.44 6.01
CA GLN A 268 10.39 -18.60 6.80
C GLN A 268 10.27 -17.95 8.18
N ARG A 269 9.80 -16.69 8.27
CA ARG A 269 9.59 -15.98 9.55
C ARG A 269 8.65 -16.73 10.49
N ASN A 270 7.69 -17.46 9.94
CA ASN A 270 6.72 -18.25 10.70
C ASN A 270 7.21 -19.68 11.01
N GLY A 271 8.45 -20.04 10.66
CA GLY A 271 9.04 -21.35 10.95
C GLY A 271 8.46 -22.50 10.11
N LEU A 272 7.95 -22.21 8.91
CA LEU A 272 7.23 -23.17 8.06
C LEU A 272 7.93 -23.46 6.73
N GLY A 273 9.23 -23.16 6.62
CA GLY A 273 10.01 -23.35 5.39
C GLY A 273 9.93 -24.77 4.82
N GLU A 274 9.84 -25.79 5.69
CA GLU A 274 9.74 -27.20 5.32
C GLU A 274 8.46 -27.55 4.54
N LYS A 275 7.44 -26.68 4.55
CA LYS A 275 6.19 -26.88 3.80
C LYS A 275 6.28 -26.47 2.34
N LEU A 276 7.34 -25.75 1.95
CA LEU A 276 7.60 -25.40 0.57
C LEU A 276 8.65 -26.37 0.00
N SER A 277 8.45 -26.83 -1.23
CA SER A 277 9.51 -27.51 -1.97
C SER A 277 10.56 -26.46 -2.35
N ALA A 278 11.68 -26.42 -1.62
CA ALA A 278 12.76 -25.46 -1.88
C ALA A 278 13.25 -25.52 -3.33
N GLN A 279 13.43 -26.74 -3.86
CA GLN A 279 13.85 -26.95 -5.25
C GLN A 279 12.88 -26.36 -6.28
N ALA A 280 11.57 -26.45 -6.02
CA ALA A 280 10.57 -25.92 -6.94
C ALA A 280 10.45 -24.39 -6.84
N VAL A 281 10.54 -23.84 -5.63
CA VAL A 281 10.57 -22.39 -5.40
C VAL A 281 11.80 -21.77 -6.07
N ASP A 282 12.96 -22.37 -5.90
CA ASP A 282 14.22 -21.90 -6.51
C ASP A 282 14.16 -22.03 -8.04
N ALA A 283 13.66 -23.15 -8.57
CA ALA A 283 13.50 -23.33 -10.01
C ALA A 283 12.54 -22.31 -10.63
N ALA A 284 11.40 -22.05 -9.97
CA ALA A 284 10.42 -21.04 -10.40
C ALA A 284 11.00 -19.62 -10.33
N ARG A 285 11.72 -19.30 -9.25
CA ARG A 285 12.42 -18.03 -9.08
C ARG A 285 13.45 -17.83 -10.18
N ASP A 286 14.29 -18.82 -10.45
CA ASP A 286 15.35 -18.72 -11.44
C ASP A 286 14.79 -18.51 -12.85
N VAL A 287 13.72 -19.21 -13.25
CA VAL A 287 13.11 -18.98 -14.58
C VAL A 287 12.46 -17.61 -14.70
N LEU A 288 11.79 -17.13 -13.65
CA LEU A 288 11.18 -15.80 -13.64
C LEU A 288 12.25 -14.70 -13.68
N VAL A 289 13.33 -14.83 -12.91
CA VAL A 289 14.48 -13.89 -12.94
C VAL A 289 15.12 -13.87 -14.33
N ASN A 290 15.36 -15.03 -14.93
CA ASN A 290 15.93 -15.10 -16.27
C ASN A 290 15.02 -14.47 -17.33
N LEU A 291 13.70 -14.68 -17.24
CA LEU A 291 12.73 -14.05 -18.13
C LEU A 291 12.67 -12.52 -17.91
N ARG A 292 12.61 -12.08 -16.65
CA ARG A 292 12.64 -10.66 -16.24
C ARG A 292 13.87 -9.96 -16.80
N ASP A 293 15.05 -10.51 -16.56
CA ASP A 293 16.31 -9.89 -16.98
C ASP A 293 16.45 -9.88 -18.50
N ALA A 294 15.93 -10.89 -19.18
CA ALA A 294 15.90 -10.90 -20.64
C ALA A 294 14.97 -9.81 -21.21
N TRP A 295 13.78 -9.60 -20.62
CA TRP A 295 12.89 -8.49 -20.97
C TRP A 295 13.49 -7.13 -20.62
N ARG A 296 14.02 -6.97 -19.41
CA ARG A 296 14.60 -5.71 -18.92
C ARG A 296 15.77 -5.24 -19.79
N ASN A 297 16.62 -6.16 -20.21
CA ASN A 297 17.76 -5.87 -21.07
C ASN A 297 17.39 -5.75 -22.56
N GLY A 298 16.12 -5.99 -22.93
CA GLY A 298 15.63 -5.98 -24.32
C GLY A 298 16.20 -7.12 -25.19
N ASN A 299 16.73 -8.18 -24.56
CA ASN A 299 17.28 -9.34 -25.23
C ASN A 299 16.22 -10.17 -26.00
N LEU A 300 14.93 -9.91 -25.76
CA LEU A 300 13.81 -10.69 -26.30
C LEU A 300 13.09 -10.01 -27.47
N ASP A 301 13.18 -8.69 -27.57
CA ASP A 301 12.62 -7.88 -28.65
C ASP A 301 13.72 -7.24 -29.54
N GLY A 302 14.99 -7.54 -29.24
CA GLY A 302 16.17 -7.06 -29.97
C GLY A 302 16.52 -5.60 -29.70
N SER A 303 16.02 -5.03 -28.60
CA SER A 303 16.28 -3.65 -28.18
C SER A 303 17.16 -3.61 -26.92
N SER A 304 17.65 -2.45 -26.50
CA SER A 304 18.33 -2.29 -25.20
C SER A 304 17.62 -1.25 -24.33
N ILE A 305 18.06 -1.03 -23.09
CA ILE A 305 17.58 0.07 -22.23
C ILE A 305 17.86 1.45 -22.87
N GLU A 306 18.90 1.55 -23.70
CA GLU A 306 19.33 2.79 -24.38
C GLU A 306 18.72 2.96 -25.79
N GLY A 307 17.95 1.98 -26.28
CA GLY A 307 17.49 1.92 -27.68
C GLY A 307 18.18 0.82 -28.48
N MET A 308 17.77 0.63 -29.74
CA MET A 308 18.19 -0.52 -30.56
C MET A 308 19.68 -0.44 -30.94
N ASN A 309 20.41 -1.56 -30.82
CA ASN A 309 21.69 -1.72 -31.49
C ASN A 309 21.42 -2.12 -32.96
N PRO A 310 21.81 -1.30 -33.96
CA PRO A 310 21.47 -1.54 -35.37
C PRO A 310 22.04 -2.85 -35.95
N ALA A 311 22.98 -3.50 -35.26
CA ALA A 311 23.58 -4.75 -35.69
C ALA A 311 22.71 -6.02 -35.49
N LEU A 312 21.50 -5.91 -34.90
CA LEU A 312 20.65 -7.08 -34.57
C LEU A 312 19.46 -7.32 -35.53
N LEU A 313 19.47 -6.70 -36.70
CA LEU A 313 18.53 -7.04 -37.78
C LEU A 313 18.94 -8.39 -38.40
N LEU A 314 18.36 -9.47 -37.86
CA LEU A 314 17.87 -10.70 -38.53
C LEU A 314 17.94 -11.93 -37.59
N THR A 315 16.80 -12.26 -36.97
CA THR A 315 16.28 -13.63 -36.74
C THR A 315 16.94 -14.62 -35.74
N PRO A 316 17.39 -14.23 -34.53
CA PRO A 316 17.44 -15.20 -33.40
C PRO A 316 16.75 -14.83 -32.06
N PRO A 317 16.16 -13.64 -31.79
CA PRO A 317 15.62 -13.33 -30.45
C PRO A 317 14.36 -14.14 -30.10
N ASN A 318 13.62 -14.66 -31.08
CA ASN A 318 12.34 -15.35 -30.85
C ASN A 318 12.53 -16.74 -30.19
N ASN A 319 13.57 -17.49 -30.55
CA ASN A 319 13.80 -18.81 -29.97
C ASN A 319 14.25 -18.73 -28.50
N ARG A 320 15.04 -17.70 -28.15
CA ARG A 320 15.45 -17.48 -26.75
C ARG A 320 14.25 -17.06 -25.90
N ARG A 321 13.41 -16.16 -26.42
CA ARG A 321 12.13 -15.77 -25.80
C ARG A 321 11.25 -16.99 -25.56
N ILE A 322 10.93 -17.74 -26.62
CA ILE A 322 10.09 -18.94 -26.55
C ILE A 322 10.65 -19.95 -25.55
N LYS A 323 11.96 -20.18 -25.51
CA LYS A 323 12.60 -21.09 -24.52
C LYS A 323 12.43 -20.60 -23.08
N LEU A 324 12.58 -19.31 -22.82
CA LEU A 324 12.42 -18.76 -21.47
C LEU A 324 10.95 -18.77 -21.04
N GLU A 325 10.03 -18.42 -21.93
CA GLU A 325 8.59 -18.47 -21.68
C GLU A 325 8.12 -19.92 -21.45
N LEU A 326 8.60 -20.88 -22.26
CA LEU A 326 8.35 -22.30 -22.04
C LEU A 326 8.98 -22.81 -20.74
N ALA A 327 10.17 -22.35 -20.37
CA ALA A 327 10.78 -22.74 -19.09
C ALA A 327 9.98 -22.23 -17.89
N VAL A 328 9.38 -21.03 -17.97
CA VAL A 328 8.42 -20.55 -16.96
C VAL A 328 7.19 -21.45 -16.92
N ILE A 329 6.62 -21.77 -18.08
CA ILE A 329 5.48 -22.69 -18.18
C ILE A 329 5.82 -24.07 -17.57
N GLU A 330 6.98 -24.64 -17.88
CA GLU A 330 7.37 -25.98 -17.44
C GLU A 330 7.79 -26.03 -15.96
N LYS A 331 8.53 -25.02 -15.47
CA LYS A 331 9.13 -25.07 -14.12
C LYS A 331 8.34 -24.31 -13.07
N ALA A 332 7.66 -23.22 -13.44
CA ALA A 332 6.85 -22.46 -12.50
C ALA A 332 5.46 -23.08 -12.30
N PHE A 333 4.90 -23.76 -13.32
CA PHE A 333 3.63 -24.49 -13.18
C PHE A 333 3.76 -25.79 -12.38
N VAL A 334 4.95 -26.41 -12.36
CA VAL A 334 5.07 -27.78 -11.87
C VAL A 334 5.01 -27.92 -10.34
N GLN A 335 5.49 -27.01 -9.48
CA GLN A 335 5.55 -27.34 -8.03
C GLN A 335 5.58 -26.18 -7.01
N LEU A 336 4.73 -25.16 -7.13
CA LEU A 336 4.18 -24.62 -5.87
C LEU A 336 3.04 -25.53 -5.47
N ASN A 337 3.31 -26.60 -4.71
CA ASN A 337 2.35 -27.62 -4.26
C ASN A 337 1.18 -27.05 -3.40
N ALA A 338 0.41 -26.10 -3.94
CA ALA A 338 -0.90 -25.74 -3.42
C ALA A 338 -1.92 -26.66 -4.07
N VAL A 339 -1.82 -27.92 -3.70
CA VAL A 339 -2.98 -28.79 -3.76
C VAL A 339 -4.06 -28.15 -2.85
N PRO A 340 -5.30 -27.94 -3.33
CA PRO A 340 -6.40 -27.34 -2.55
C PRO A 340 -6.55 -28.03 -1.18
N ARG A 341 -7.12 -27.32 -0.19
CA ARG A 341 -7.31 -27.83 1.20
C ARG A 341 -8.02 -29.21 1.27
N THR A 342 -8.69 -29.64 0.22
CA THR A 342 -9.38 -30.93 0.16
C THR A 342 -8.46 -32.10 -0.24
N GLU A 343 -7.28 -31.81 -0.78
CA GLU A 343 -6.48 -32.79 -1.52
C GLU A 343 -5.04 -32.95 -0.97
N GLN A 344 -4.61 -32.13 0.01
CA GLN A 344 -3.29 -32.36 0.63
C GLN A 344 -3.33 -33.58 1.57
N PRO A 345 -2.32 -34.46 1.53
CA PRO A 345 -2.24 -35.59 2.45
C PRO A 345 -2.19 -35.11 3.91
N GLY A 346 -2.94 -35.77 4.80
CA GLY A 346 -2.98 -35.46 6.23
C GLY A 346 -3.98 -34.38 6.67
N ILE A 347 -4.70 -33.70 5.76
CA ILE A 347 -5.67 -32.65 6.17
C ILE A 347 -6.85 -33.22 6.96
N ALA A 348 -7.33 -34.41 6.60
CA ALA A 348 -8.39 -35.08 7.35
C ALA A 348 -7.94 -35.33 8.80
N GLU A 349 -6.69 -35.72 8.99
CA GLU A 349 -6.08 -35.93 10.31
C GLU A 349 -5.86 -34.60 11.05
N GLU A 350 -5.31 -33.56 10.41
CA GLU A 350 -5.16 -32.23 11.03
C GLU A 350 -6.52 -31.65 11.47
N ARG A 351 -7.56 -31.86 10.67
CA ARG A 351 -8.92 -31.38 10.97
C ARG A 351 -9.55 -32.18 12.10
N ALA A 352 -9.32 -33.50 12.14
CA ALA A 352 -9.73 -34.35 13.24
C ALA A 352 -8.99 -34.00 14.53
N GLN A 353 -7.69 -33.72 14.47
CA GLN A 353 -6.87 -33.27 15.61
C GLN A 353 -7.31 -31.91 16.14
N PHE A 354 -7.53 -30.92 15.27
CA PHE A 354 -8.08 -29.62 15.67
C PHE A 354 -9.45 -29.78 16.33
N LYS A 355 -10.34 -30.58 15.72
CA LYS A 355 -11.67 -30.85 16.28
C LYS A 355 -11.59 -31.51 17.65
N ALA A 356 -10.70 -32.51 17.82
CA ALA A 356 -10.46 -33.14 19.12
C ALA A 356 -9.93 -32.17 20.19
N VAL A 357 -9.07 -31.21 19.82
CA VAL A 357 -8.58 -30.17 20.74
C VAL A 357 -9.69 -29.19 21.15
N ILE A 358 -10.53 -28.78 20.20
CA ILE A 358 -11.69 -27.90 20.48
C ILE A 358 -12.75 -28.61 21.33
N ASP A 359 -12.99 -29.89 21.08
CA ASP A 359 -13.98 -30.71 21.78
C ASP A 359 -13.48 -31.21 23.14
N SER A 360 -12.17 -31.10 23.44
CA SER A 360 -11.59 -31.48 24.74
C SER A 360 -12.04 -30.57 25.88
N ALA A 361 -12.24 -31.14 27.08
CA ALA A 361 -12.87 -30.43 28.21
C ALA A 361 -11.95 -29.42 28.93
N ASN A 362 -10.62 -29.55 28.83
CA ASN A 362 -9.73 -28.87 29.77
C ASN A 362 -8.66 -28.05 29.05
N ASN A 363 -8.75 -26.73 29.28
CA ASN A 363 -7.77 -25.66 28.99
C ASN A 363 -8.11 -24.71 27.82
N MET A 364 -8.68 -23.55 28.18
CA MET A 364 -8.99 -22.45 27.27
C MET A 364 -7.75 -21.89 26.56
N GLN A 365 -6.57 -21.91 27.19
CA GLN A 365 -5.33 -21.42 26.56
C GLN A 365 -4.90 -22.32 25.40
N VAL A 366 -5.06 -23.64 25.53
CA VAL A 366 -4.76 -24.61 24.47
C VAL A 366 -5.71 -24.43 23.28
N LYS A 367 -7.01 -24.21 23.55
CA LYS A 367 -7.99 -23.89 22.50
C LYS A 367 -7.65 -22.57 21.79
N HIS A 368 -7.27 -21.54 22.54
CA HIS A 368 -6.90 -20.24 21.97
C HIS A 368 -5.62 -20.31 21.11
N ALA A 369 -4.63 -21.09 21.55
CA ALA A 369 -3.42 -21.37 20.79
C ALA A 369 -3.73 -22.14 19.50
N ALA A 370 -4.57 -23.18 19.57
CA ALA A 370 -4.99 -23.96 18.40
C ALA A 370 -5.79 -23.11 17.39
N ILE A 371 -6.67 -22.23 17.86
CA ILE A 371 -7.42 -21.29 17.00
C ILE A 371 -6.48 -20.30 16.32
N SER A 372 -5.51 -19.73 17.05
CA SER A 372 -4.51 -18.81 16.48
C SER A 372 -3.66 -19.51 15.43
N GLN A 373 -3.19 -20.72 15.72
CA GLN A 373 -2.41 -21.53 14.78
C GLN A 373 -3.20 -21.86 13.50
N LEU A 374 -4.50 -22.18 13.62
CA LEU A 374 -5.36 -22.42 12.46
C LEU A 374 -5.59 -21.14 11.64
N LYS A 375 -5.77 -19.99 12.31
CA LYS A 375 -5.94 -18.68 11.67
C LYS A 375 -4.68 -18.32 10.85
N ASP A 376 -3.50 -18.53 11.42
CA ASP A 376 -2.24 -18.22 10.73
C ASP A 376 -1.98 -19.19 9.56
N ARG A 377 -2.30 -20.47 9.71
CA ARG A 377 -2.27 -21.44 8.60
C ARG A 377 -3.21 -21.06 7.46
N ASN A 378 -4.40 -20.55 7.76
CA ASN A 378 -5.35 -20.12 6.73
C ASN A 378 -4.87 -18.85 6.00
N LYS A 379 -4.25 -17.90 6.72
CA LYS A 379 -3.63 -16.72 6.09
C LYS A 379 -2.53 -17.12 5.09
N GLN A 380 -1.65 -18.04 5.48
CA GLN A 380 -0.57 -18.52 4.61
C GLN A 380 -1.10 -19.21 3.36
N ARG A 381 -2.17 -20.00 3.49
CA ARG A 381 -2.83 -20.64 2.34
C ARG A 381 -3.42 -19.62 1.36
N ALA A 382 -4.00 -18.54 1.88
CA ALA A 382 -4.52 -17.47 1.03
C ALA A 382 -3.39 -16.80 0.22
N LEU A 383 -2.25 -16.52 0.85
CA LEU A 383 -1.06 -15.94 0.17
C LEU A 383 -0.51 -16.86 -0.92
N VAL A 384 -0.41 -18.17 -0.65
CA VAL A 384 0.05 -19.14 -1.66
C VAL A 384 -0.97 -19.29 -2.80
N ALA A 385 -2.27 -19.19 -2.53
CA ALA A 385 -3.31 -19.23 -3.56
C ALA A 385 -3.29 -17.98 -4.46
N GLU A 386 -2.99 -16.81 -3.89
CA GLU A 386 -2.78 -15.55 -4.63
C GLU A 386 -1.60 -15.68 -5.59
N LEU A 387 -0.44 -16.12 -5.09
CA LEU A 387 0.74 -16.37 -5.92
C LEU A 387 0.47 -17.36 -7.05
N ASN A 388 -0.30 -18.42 -6.80
CA ASN A 388 -0.70 -19.36 -7.84
C ASN A 388 -1.66 -18.75 -8.85
N THR A 389 -2.51 -17.82 -8.43
CA THR A 389 -3.37 -17.08 -9.35
C THR A 389 -2.52 -16.22 -10.27
N ASP A 390 -1.52 -15.53 -9.73
CA ASP A 390 -0.60 -14.68 -10.51
C ASP A 390 0.24 -15.50 -11.49
N LEU A 391 0.79 -16.64 -11.05
CA LEU A 391 1.51 -17.57 -11.92
C LEU A 391 0.61 -18.14 -13.03
N ARG A 392 -0.65 -18.42 -12.74
CA ARG A 392 -1.64 -18.84 -13.75
C ARG A 392 -1.94 -17.73 -14.74
N THR A 393 -2.01 -16.47 -14.29
CA THR A 393 -2.16 -15.31 -15.17
C THR A 393 -0.97 -15.17 -16.10
N ILE A 394 0.26 -15.16 -15.56
CA ILE A 394 1.49 -15.18 -16.37
C ILE A 394 1.47 -16.35 -17.36
N TYR A 395 1.16 -17.56 -16.90
CA TYR A 395 1.07 -18.75 -17.74
C TYR A 395 0.09 -18.53 -18.91
N THR A 396 -1.09 -17.99 -18.61
CA THR A 396 -2.15 -17.77 -19.61
C THR A 396 -1.71 -16.74 -20.64
N ASP A 397 -1.12 -15.63 -20.19
CA ASP A 397 -0.62 -14.57 -21.05
C ASP A 397 0.53 -15.04 -21.94
N LEU A 398 1.50 -15.77 -21.38
CA LEU A 398 2.60 -16.38 -22.13
C LEU A 398 2.07 -17.40 -23.14
N THR A 399 1.12 -18.25 -22.74
CA THR A 399 0.52 -19.25 -23.62
C THR A 399 -0.23 -18.60 -24.79
N ASN A 400 -1.02 -17.56 -24.52
CA ASN A 400 -1.73 -16.80 -25.54
C ASN A 400 -0.75 -16.13 -26.51
N THR A 401 0.34 -15.57 -25.98
CA THR A 401 1.38 -14.92 -26.79
C THR A 401 2.10 -15.92 -27.69
N LEU A 402 2.46 -17.09 -27.16
CA LEU A 402 3.04 -18.20 -27.93
C LEU A 402 2.06 -18.73 -29.00
N ALA A 403 0.77 -18.81 -28.70
CA ALA A 403 -0.26 -19.26 -29.64
C ALA A 403 -0.45 -18.27 -30.80
N LEU A 404 -0.50 -16.96 -30.51
CA LEU A 404 -0.54 -15.91 -31.53
C LEU A 404 0.69 -15.99 -32.46
N HIS A 405 1.88 -16.26 -31.90
CA HIS A 405 3.09 -16.44 -32.69
C HIS A 405 3.02 -17.66 -33.62
N ARG A 406 2.49 -18.79 -33.16
CA ARG A 406 2.28 -19.98 -34.00
C ARG A 406 1.36 -19.69 -35.17
N LEU A 407 0.28 -18.94 -34.95
CA LEU A 407 -0.65 -18.53 -36.01
C LEU A 407 0.01 -17.60 -37.05
N THR A 408 0.84 -16.66 -36.61
CA THR A 408 1.56 -15.75 -37.52
C THR A 408 2.69 -16.44 -38.29
N ALA A 409 3.29 -17.51 -37.76
CA ALA A 409 4.32 -18.29 -38.44
C ALA A 409 3.76 -19.27 -39.48
N THR A 410 2.46 -19.58 -39.42
CA THR A 410 1.76 -20.49 -40.35
C THR A 410 1.06 -19.80 -41.52
N GLN A 411 1.12 -18.48 -41.62
CA GLN A 411 0.67 -17.76 -42.83
C GLN A 411 1.88 -17.57 -43.77
N PRO A 412 1.81 -18.08 -45.01
CA PRO A 412 2.90 -17.98 -45.99
C PRO A 412 3.16 -16.53 -46.45
#